data_AF-A0A6C0JI18-F1
#
_entry.id   AF-A0A6C0JI18-F1
#
_cell.length_a   1.000
_cell.length_b   1.000
_cell.length_c   1.000
_cell.angle_alpha   90.00
_cell.angle_beta   90.00
_cell.angle_gamma   90.00
#
_symmetry.space_group_name_H-M   'P 1'
#
loop_
_entity.id
_entity.type
_entity.pdbx_description
1 polymer ?
#
loop_
_entity_poly.entity_id
_entity_poly.type
_entity_poly.pdbx_seq_one_letter_code
_entity_poly.pdbx_strand_id
1 'polypeptide(L)'
;MDAVSTPTPQHTLIDKWNLYYHLPHDKNWALSGYTIIMDSIDTVEKVISLNESIHENVVKNCMLFVMRDGITPMWEDPRNRDGGCFSYKVINKAVPEVWKNLFYSLCGESLCVNDIHNKHINGITISPKKNFCIIKIWLDTSTLQDPNVITQIPNLLKQGCLFKKHEPEF
;
A
#
# COMPACT_ATOMS: atom_id res chain seq x y z
N MET A 1 -0.51 33.37 -29.95
CA MET A 1 0.43 32.25 -30.22
C MET A 1 0.18 31.26 -29.11
N ASP A 2 -0.72 30.33 -29.36
CA ASP A 2 -1.06 29.28 -28.40
C ASP A 2 0.09 28.27 -28.43
N ALA A 3 0.87 28.25 -27.35
CA ALA A 3 1.87 27.21 -27.15
C ALA A 3 1.12 25.89 -27.01
N VAL A 4 1.13 25.08 -28.07
CA VAL A 4 0.63 23.71 -28.03
C VAL A 4 1.54 22.95 -27.06
N SER A 5 1.03 22.68 -25.85
CA SER A 5 1.75 21.87 -24.88
C SER A 5 1.82 20.45 -25.40
N THR A 6 3.03 20.01 -25.76
CA THR A 6 3.29 18.60 -26.07
C THR A 6 2.96 17.79 -24.81
N PRO A 7 2.09 16.76 -24.89
CA PRO A 7 1.80 15.90 -23.75
C PRO A 7 3.11 15.29 -23.23
N THR A 8 3.37 15.43 -21.93
CA THR A 8 4.54 14.79 -21.30
C THR A 8 4.43 13.28 -21.52
N PRO A 9 5.47 12.60 -22.04
CA PRO A 9 5.47 11.15 -22.17
C PRO A 9 5.19 10.50 -20.81
N GLN A 10 4.23 9.59 -20.78
CA GLN A 10 3.91 8.83 -19.57
C GLN A 10 4.63 7.48 -19.58
N HIS A 11 5.06 7.04 -18.41
CA HIS A 11 5.77 5.78 -18.25
C HIS A 11 4.85 4.76 -17.62
N THR A 12 4.51 3.70 -18.35
CA THR A 12 3.61 2.64 -17.89
C THR A 12 4.25 1.82 -16.78
N LEU A 13 3.48 1.51 -15.75
CA LEU A 13 3.83 0.55 -14.71
C LEU A 13 3.67 -0.89 -15.23
N ILE A 14 4.27 -1.84 -14.52
CA ILE A 14 4.10 -3.28 -14.80
C ILE A 14 2.67 -3.74 -14.55
N ASP A 15 2.06 -3.23 -13.48
CA ASP A 15 0.69 -3.53 -13.09
C ASP A 15 -0.07 -2.26 -12.71
N LYS A 16 -1.38 -2.39 -12.57
CA LYS A 16 -2.30 -1.32 -12.20
C LYS A 16 -2.62 -1.40 -10.72
N TRP A 17 -2.83 -0.24 -10.11
CA TRP A 17 -3.11 -0.11 -8.69
C TRP A 17 -4.31 0.80 -8.43
N ASN A 18 -4.99 0.57 -7.32
CA ASN A 18 -6.11 1.38 -6.86
C ASN A 18 -5.83 1.88 -5.44
N LEU A 19 -6.05 3.18 -5.22
CA LEU A 19 -5.92 3.82 -3.92
C LEU A 19 -7.31 4.00 -3.30
N TYR A 20 -7.53 3.37 -2.16
CA TYR A 20 -8.75 3.43 -1.36
C TYR A 20 -8.53 4.21 -0.07
N TYR A 21 -9.66 4.69 0.45
CA TYR A 21 -9.82 5.40 1.70
C TYR A 21 -10.90 4.74 2.54
N HIS A 22 -10.66 4.61 3.84
CA HIS A 22 -11.67 4.23 4.83
C HIS A 22 -11.60 5.14 6.07
N LEU A 23 -12.75 5.43 6.66
CA LEU A 23 -12.83 6.26 7.86
C LEU A 23 -12.46 5.44 9.11
N PRO A 24 -11.52 5.90 9.97
CA PRO A 24 -11.10 5.13 11.14
C PRO A 24 -12.19 4.78 12.16
N HIS A 25 -13.31 5.51 12.14
CA HIS A 25 -14.45 5.32 13.03
C HIS A 25 -15.62 4.61 12.37
N ASP A 26 -15.57 4.40 11.06
CA ASP A 26 -16.57 3.62 10.36
C ASP A 26 -16.37 2.14 10.70
N LYS A 27 -17.48 1.44 10.89
CA LYS A 27 -17.52 0.01 11.21
C LYS A 27 -17.97 -0.82 10.01
N ASN A 28 -18.32 -0.17 8.90
CA ASN A 28 -18.68 -0.83 7.66
C ASN A 28 -17.42 -1.32 6.92
N TRP A 29 -16.99 -2.53 7.26
CA TRP A 29 -15.85 -3.19 6.60
C TRP A 29 -16.23 -3.90 5.30
N ALA A 30 -17.49 -3.82 4.85
CA ALA A 30 -17.84 -4.25 3.51
C ALA A 30 -17.27 -3.27 2.49
N LEU A 31 -17.11 -3.72 1.23
CA LEU A 31 -16.55 -2.89 0.15
C LEU A 31 -17.24 -1.52 0.01
N SER A 32 -18.55 -1.44 0.29
CA SER A 32 -19.32 -0.19 0.30
C SER A 32 -18.83 0.89 1.28
N GLY A 33 -18.09 0.51 2.33
CA GLY A 33 -17.48 1.44 3.28
C GLY A 33 -16.16 2.04 2.81
N TYR A 34 -15.62 1.58 1.67
CA TYR A 34 -14.38 2.10 1.10
C TYR A 34 -14.69 3.09 -0.02
N THR A 35 -14.00 4.23 0.00
CA THR A 35 -14.03 5.21 -1.07
C THR A 35 -12.78 5.06 -1.93
N ILE A 36 -12.95 4.97 -3.25
CA ILE A 36 -11.82 5.01 -4.18
C ILE A 36 -11.37 6.46 -4.35
N ILE A 37 -10.11 6.75 -4.02
CA ILE A 37 -9.48 8.06 -4.29
C ILE A 37 -9.06 8.13 -5.75
N MET A 38 -8.42 7.06 -6.24
CA MET A 38 -8.01 6.92 -7.63
C MET A 38 -7.96 5.44 -7.99
N ASP A 39 -8.56 5.09 -9.12
CA ASP A 39 -8.42 3.78 -9.75
C ASP A 39 -7.43 3.85 -10.93
N SER A 40 -7.05 2.68 -11.44
CA SER A 40 -6.22 2.55 -12.65
C SER A 40 -4.93 3.41 -12.59
N ILE A 41 -4.22 3.34 -11.47
CA ILE A 41 -2.87 3.90 -11.32
C ILE A 41 -1.93 2.99 -12.09
N ASP A 42 -1.68 3.34 -13.35
CA ASP A 42 -0.95 2.53 -14.32
C ASP A 42 0.26 3.25 -14.93
N THR A 43 0.60 4.43 -14.39
CA THR A 43 1.77 5.21 -14.82
C THR A 43 2.56 5.76 -13.63
N VAL A 44 3.87 5.91 -13.83
CA VAL A 44 4.79 6.48 -12.85
C VAL A 44 4.36 7.90 -12.46
N GLU A 45 3.88 8.68 -13.43
CA GLU A 45 3.43 10.06 -13.20
C GLU A 45 2.23 10.13 -12.25
N LYS A 46 1.28 9.20 -12.35
CA LYS A 46 0.16 9.10 -11.41
C LYS A 46 0.66 8.79 -10.00
N VAL A 47 1.61 7.86 -9.86
CA VAL A 47 2.20 7.51 -8.55
C VAL A 47 2.94 8.69 -7.92
N ILE A 48 3.73 9.42 -8.72
CA ILE A 48 4.41 10.64 -8.26
C ILE A 48 3.38 11.70 -7.86
N SER A 49 2.42 11.98 -8.73
CA SER A 49 1.39 12.99 -8.48
C SER A 49 0.59 12.72 -7.21
N LEU A 50 0.20 11.47 -6.96
CA LEU A 50 -0.47 11.06 -5.72
C LEU A 50 0.41 11.25 -4.49
N ASN A 51 1.67 10.83 -4.53
CA ASN A 51 2.59 10.99 -3.40
C ASN A 51 2.92 12.45 -3.06
N GLU A 52 2.94 13.35 -4.04
CA GLU A 52 3.17 14.78 -3.79
C GLU A 52 1.89 15.55 -3.42
N SER A 53 0.72 15.09 -3.86
CA SER A 53 -0.56 15.79 -3.63
C SER A 53 -1.27 15.39 -2.34
N ILE A 54 -1.11 14.15 -1.87
CA ILE A 54 -1.73 13.70 -0.63
C ILE A 54 -1.01 14.34 0.56
N HIS A 55 -1.71 15.23 1.25
CA HIS A 55 -1.18 15.92 2.42
C HIS A 55 -0.79 14.93 3.53
N GLU A 56 0.33 15.16 4.21
CA GLU A 56 0.84 14.25 5.24
C GLU A 56 -0.16 13.96 6.38
N ASN A 57 -1.00 14.93 6.72
CA ASN A 57 -2.08 14.75 7.70
C ASN A 57 -3.13 13.72 7.26
N VAL A 58 -3.38 13.55 5.96
CA VAL A 58 -4.26 12.48 5.45
C VAL A 58 -3.60 11.14 5.69
N VAL A 59 -2.33 10.98 5.31
CA VAL A 59 -1.56 9.75 5.52
C VAL A 59 -1.48 9.37 7.01
N LYS A 60 -1.28 10.35 7.90
CA LYS A 60 -1.16 10.13 9.35
C LYS A 60 -2.48 9.84 10.07
N ASN A 61 -3.62 10.30 9.55
CA ASN A 61 -4.89 10.30 10.29
C ASN A 61 -6.03 9.53 9.60
N CYS A 62 -5.81 9.00 8.40
CA CYS A 62 -6.80 8.25 7.66
C CYS A 62 -6.33 6.82 7.41
N MET A 63 -7.28 5.90 7.14
CA MET A 63 -6.92 4.58 6.65
C MET A 63 -6.81 4.63 5.13
N LEU A 64 -5.61 4.37 4.61
CA LEU A 64 -5.36 4.31 3.17
C LEU A 64 -4.92 2.90 2.79
N PHE A 65 -5.33 2.48 1.59
CA PHE A 65 -5.03 1.17 1.04
C PHE A 65 -4.62 1.36 -0.41
N VAL A 66 -3.44 0.88 -0.79
CA VAL A 66 -3.05 0.75 -2.20
C VAL A 66 -3.05 -0.73 -2.51
N MET A 67 -3.99 -1.16 -3.35
CA MET A 67 -4.14 -2.56 -3.74
C MET A 67 -3.92 -2.72 -5.23
N ARG A 68 -3.36 -3.86 -5.63
CA ARG A 68 -3.25 -4.26 -7.04
C ARG A 68 -4.65 -4.33 -7.65
N ASP A 69 -4.80 -3.94 -8.91
CA ASP A 69 -6.09 -3.91 -9.58
C ASP A 69 -6.74 -5.30 -9.59
N GLY A 70 -8.07 -5.33 -9.40
CA GLY A 70 -8.82 -6.57 -9.22
C GLY A 70 -8.71 -7.22 -7.83
N ILE A 71 -7.92 -6.66 -6.89
CA ILE A 71 -7.83 -7.13 -5.50
C ILE A 71 -8.44 -6.08 -4.57
N THR A 72 -9.48 -6.45 -3.82
CA THR A 72 -10.14 -5.56 -2.88
C THR A 72 -9.32 -5.41 -1.58
N PRO A 73 -9.45 -4.28 -0.85
CA PRO A 73 -8.77 -4.05 0.44
C PRO A 73 -9.40 -4.85 1.61
N MET A 74 -9.84 -6.07 1.33
CA MET A 74 -10.55 -6.96 2.24
C MET A 74 -9.78 -8.28 2.41
N TRP A 75 -9.72 -8.76 3.65
CA TRP A 75 -9.12 -10.05 4.01
C TRP A 75 -9.89 -11.26 3.45
N GLU A 76 -11.19 -11.12 3.13
CA GLU A 76 -12.00 -12.15 2.47
C GLU A 76 -11.74 -12.27 0.96
N ASP A 77 -11.06 -11.30 0.35
CA ASP A 77 -10.74 -11.33 -1.08
C ASP A 77 -10.01 -12.65 -1.43
N PRO A 78 -10.38 -13.33 -2.54
CA PRO A 78 -9.76 -14.60 -2.93
C PRO A 78 -8.23 -14.54 -3.02
N ARG A 79 -7.65 -13.38 -3.35
CA ARG A 79 -6.20 -13.21 -3.43
C ARG A 79 -5.55 -12.91 -2.07
N ASN A 80 -6.31 -12.47 -1.08
CA ASN A 80 -5.80 -12.14 0.26
C ASN A 80 -6.01 -13.27 1.27
N ARG A 81 -7.12 -14.00 1.18
CA ARG A 81 -7.62 -14.90 2.25
C ARG A 81 -6.65 -15.99 2.70
N ASP A 82 -5.87 -16.56 1.78
CA ASP A 82 -4.91 -17.64 2.07
C ASP A 82 -3.48 -17.13 2.33
N GLY A 83 -3.33 -15.80 2.26
CA GLY A 83 -2.07 -15.11 2.39
C GLY A 83 -1.78 -14.63 3.80
N GLY A 84 -1.16 -13.46 3.87
CA GLY A 84 -0.88 -12.81 5.14
C GLY A 84 -0.34 -11.41 4.95
N CYS A 85 0.06 -10.79 6.05
CA CYS A 85 0.66 -9.47 6.00
C CYS A 85 1.82 -9.31 6.98
N PHE A 86 2.83 -8.58 6.55
CA PHE A 86 3.81 -7.98 7.44
C PHE A 86 3.17 -6.76 8.09
N SER A 87 3.26 -6.64 9.41
CA SER A 87 2.68 -5.55 10.20
C SER A 87 3.79 -4.78 10.91
N TYR A 88 3.92 -3.51 10.59
CA TYR A 88 4.94 -2.59 11.10
C TYR A 88 4.31 -1.51 11.97
N LYS A 89 4.97 -1.19 13.08
CA LYS A 89 4.64 -0.04 13.91
C LYS A 89 5.56 1.12 13.54
N VAL A 90 5.00 2.22 13.03
CA VAL A 90 5.76 3.37 12.54
C VAL A 90 5.34 4.63 13.30
N ILE A 91 6.29 5.30 13.95
CA ILE A 91 6.01 6.54 14.69
C ILE A 91 5.54 7.65 13.74
N ASN A 92 4.61 8.51 14.20
CA ASN A 92 3.95 9.50 13.33
C ASN A 92 4.91 10.43 12.57
N LYS A 93 6.09 10.72 13.14
CA LYS A 93 7.13 11.53 12.49
C LYS A 93 7.69 10.88 11.21
N ALA A 94 7.79 9.56 11.19
CA ALA A 94 8.36 8.80 10.06
C ALA A 94 7.30 8.39 9.02
N VAL A 95 6.01 8.46 9.37
CA VAL A 95 4.90 7.96 8.54
C VAL A 95 4.91 8.50 7.10
N PRO A 96 5.06 9.82 6.85
CA PRO A 96 5.01 10.34 5.48
C PRO A 96 6.11 9.78 4.59
N GLU A 97 7.35 9.72 5.10
CA GLU A 97 8.50 9.19 4.36
C GLU A 97 8.36 7.69 4.11
N VAL A 98 7.94 6.93 5.12
CA VAL A 98 7.73 5.48 5.00
C VAL A 98 6.64 5.19 3.97
N TRP A 99 5.49 5.88 4.05
CA TRP A 99 4.40 5.69 3.10
C TRP A 99 4.83 5.99 1.67
N LYS A 100 5.52 7.12 1.46
CA LYS A 100 6.01 7.54 0.14
C LYS A 100 6.94 6.51 -0.48
N ASN A 101 7.95 6.06 0.27
CA ASN A 101 8.90 5.04 -0.22
C ASN A 101 8.24 3.68 -0.46
N LEU A 102 7.28 3.29 0.40
CA LEU A 102 6.52 2.05 0.19
C LEU A 102 5.65 2.11 -1.05
N PHE A 103 4.96 3.23 -1.29
CA PHE A 103 4.09 3.39 -2.45
C PHE A 103 4.92 3.36 -3.76
N TYR A 104 6.07 4.04 -3.80
CA TYR A 104 6.98 3.92 -4.94
C TYR A 104 7.49 2.50 -5.16
N SER A 105 7.98 1.85 -4.10
CA SER A 105 8.54 0.49 -4.21
C SER A 105 7.49 -0.55 -4.59
N LEU A 106 6.25 -0.38 -4.10
CA LEU A 106 5.11 -1.22 -4.45
C LEU A 106 4.79 -1.11 -5.94
N CYS A 107 4.50 0.09 -6.43
CA CYS A 107 4.10 0.29 -7.82
C CYS A 107 5.24 0.04 -8.82
N GLY A 108 6.49 0.21 -8.37
CA GLY A 108 7.69 -0.12 -9.14
C GLY A 108 8.12 -1.59 -9.06
N GLU A 109 7.33 -2.48 -8.46
CA GLU A 109 7.64 -3.92 -8.34
C GLU A 109 9.05 -4.20 -7.76
N SER A 110 9.44 -3.43 -6.74
CA SER A 110 10.79 -3.45 -6.12
C SER A 110 10.76 -3.52 -4.60
N LEU A 111 9.62 -3.92 -4.04
CA LEU A 111 9.39 -3.97 -2.59
C LEU A 111 10.08 -5.17 -1.92
N CYS A 112 10.33 -6.24 -2.67
CA CYS A 112 11.06 -7.41 -2.21
C CYS A 112 12.54 -7.38 -2.60
N VAL A 113 13.40 -7.98 -1.76
CA VAL A 113 14.84 -8.14 -2.03
C VAL A 113 15.10 -9.05 -3.25
N ASN A 114 14.27 -10.07 -3.44
CA ASN A 114 14.29 -10.92 -4.61
C ASN A 114 13.08 -10.58 -5.49
N ASP A 115 13.35 -10.13 -6.71
CA ASP A 115 12.32 -9.62 -7.63
C ASP A 115 11.19 -10.62 -7.88
N ILE A 116 11.50 -11.93 -7.86
CA ILE A 116 10.48 -12.98 -8.06
C ILE A 116 9.40 -12.98 -6.98
N HIS A 117 9.65 -12.39 -5.80
CA HIS A 117 8.69 -12.32 -4.72
C HIS A 117 7.73 -11.14 -4.84
N ASN A 118 8.01 -10.13 -5.67
CA ASN A 118 7.10 -8.98 -5.84
C ASN A 118 5.72 -9.38 -6.37
N LYS A 119 5.66 -10.43 -7.20
CA LYS A 119 4.40 -11.01 -7.70
C LYS A 119 3.44 -11.48 -6.59
N HIS A 120 3.97 -11.75 -5.39
CA HIS A 120 3.19 -12.17 -4.24
C HIS A 120 2.64 -10.99 -3.45
N ILE A 121 3.06 -9.75 -3.72
CA ILE A 121 2.56 -8.56 -3.06
C ILE A 121 1.24 -8.13 -3.68
N ASN A 122 0.19 -8.06 -2.85
CA ASN A 122 -1.14 -7.61 -3.23
C ASN A 122 -1.38 -6.13 -2.94
N GLY A 123 -0.67 -5.54 -1.98
CA GLY A 123 -0.86 -4.14 -1.63
C GLY A 123 -0.22 -3.70 -0.31
N ILE A 124 -0.40 -2.43 0.02
CA ILE A 124 -0.01 -1.85 1.30
C ILE A 124 -1.17 -1.09 1.93
N THR A 125 -1.17 -1.03 3.25
CA THR A 125 -2.20 -0.30 4.00
C THR A 125 -1.59 0.47 5.14
N ILE A 126 -2.17 1.61 5.50
CA ILE A 126 -1.83 2.37 6.70
C ILE A 126 -3.08 2.58 7.54
N SER A 127 -2.95 2.46 8.86
CA SER A 127 -4.03 2.71 9.80
C SER A 127 -3.53 3.51 11.00
N PRO A 128 -4.18 4.65 11.34
CA PRO A 128 -3.74 5.51 12.43
C PRO A 128 -4.00 4.89 13.81
N LYS A 129 -3.08 5.15 14.74
CA LYS A 129 -3.24 4.96 16.19
C LYS A 129 -2.80 6.26 16.89
N LYS A 130 -2.93 6.31 18.22
CA LYS A 130 -2.69 7.54 19.01
C LYS A 130 -1.34 8.21 18.74
N ASN A 131 -0.24 7.44 18.72
CA ASN A 131 1.13 7.97 18.62
C ASN A 131 1.96 7.36 17.47
N PHE A 132 1.35 6.49 16.68
CA PHE A 132 1.99 5.74 15.61
C PHE A 132 0.94 5.32 14.60
N CYS A 133 1.36 4.89 13.41
CA CYS A 133 0.52 4.17 12.48
C CYS A 133 0.94 2.70 12.43
N ILE A 134 -0.03 1.83 12.15
CA ILE A 134 0.25 0.47 11.71
C ILE A 134 0.27 0.48 10.20
N ILE A 135 1.40 0.11 9.62
CA ILE A 135 1.54 -0.09 8.18
C ILE A 135 1.61 -1.59 7.92
N LYS A 136 0.91 -2.07 6.91
CA LYS A 136 0.96 -3.47 6.48
C LYS A 136 1.34 -3.61 5.02
N ILE A 137 2.05 -4.68 4.71
CA ILE A 137 2.31 -5.15 3.35
C ILE A 137 1.58 -6.49 3.21
N TRP A 138 0.66 -6.58 2.25
CA TRP A 138 -0.24 -7.71 2.03
C TRP A 138 0.33 -8.64 0.98
N LEU A 139 0.29 -9.93 1.26
CA LEU A 139 0.79 -10.99 0.40
C LEU A 139 -0.32 -11.99 0.10
N ASP A 140 -0.29 -12.58 -1.09
CA ASP A 140 -1.17 -13.70 -1.48
C ASP A 140 -0.73 -15.05 -0.91
N THR A 141 0.41 -15.09 -0.23
CA THR A 141 1.01 -16.29 0.31
C THR A 141 1.36 -16.13 1.78
N SER A 142 1.22 -17.21 2.54
CA SER A 142 1.62 -17.30 3.93
C SER A 142 2.96 -18.01 4.14
N THR A 143 3.70 -18.36 3.08
CA THR A 143 5.01 -19.01 3.17
C THR A 143 6.17 -18.03 3.34
N LEU A 144 6.02 -16.79 2.84
CA LEU A 144 7.02 -15.72 2.94
C LEU A 144 6.85 -14.94 4.25
N GLN A 145 7.32 -15.51 5.37
CA GLN A 145 7.11 -14.94 6.72
C GLN A 145 8.31 -14.18 7.29
N ASP A 146 9.48 -14.29 6.68
CA ASP A 146 10.67 -13.56 7.14
C ASP A 146 10.61 -12.10 6.65
N PRO A 147 10.58 -11.08 7.54
CA PRO A 147 10.56 -9.67 7.15
C PRO A 147 11.80 -9.25 6.34
N ASN A 148 12.86 -10.05 6.30
CA ASN A 148 14.00 -9.83 5.42
C ASN A 148 13.68 -9.99 3.93
N VAL A 149 12.52 -10.56 3.59
CA VAL A 149 12.03 -10.59 2.20
C VAL A 149 11.75 -9.19 1.65
N ILE A 150 11.42 -8.24 2.52
CA ILE A 150 11.14 -6.84 2.15
C ILE A 150 12.47 -6.07 2.08
N THR A 151 12.62 -5.25 1.03
CA THR A 151 13.77 -4.37 0.86
C THR A 151 13.89 -3.37 2.02
N GLN A 152 15.06 -2.77 2.18
CA GLN A 152 15.26 -1.76 3.21
C GLN A 152 14.51 -0.47 2.84
N ILE A 153 13.49 -0.12 3.62
CA ILE A 153 12.78 1.16 3.50
C ILE A 153 13.23 2.08 4.65
N PRO A 154 13.65 3.33 4.38
CA PRO A 154 14.02 4.27 5.43
C PRO A 154 12.94 4.39 6.50
N ASN A 155 13.34 4.31 7.78
CA ASN A 155 12.46 4.38 8.95
C ASN A 155 11.39 3.26 9.09
N LEU A 156 11.40 2.24 8.24
CA LEU A 156 10.60 1.03 8.39
C LEU A 156 11.43 -0.07 9.07
N LEU A 157 11.32 -0.19 10.39
CA LEU A 157 12.11 -1.16 11.14
C LEU A 157 11.60 -2.59 10.93
N LYS A 158 12.50 -3.50 10.53
CA LYS A 158 12.21 -4.95 10.50
C LYS A 158 12.11 -5.54 11.90
N GLN A 159 12.84 -4.98 12.87
CA GLN A 159 12.75 -5.38 14.26
C GLN A 159 11.35 -5.08 14.82
N GLY A 160 10.68 -6.12 15.35
CA GLY A 160 9.31 -6.01 15.85
C GLY A 160 8.25 -6.03 14.75
N CYS A 161 8.63 -6.25 13.49
CA CYS A 161 7.68 -6.61 12.44
C CYS A 161 7.06 -7.98 12.78
N LEU A 162 5.74 -8.07 12.61
CA LEU A 162 4.99 -9.31 12.82
C LEU A 162 4.41 -9.76 11.49
N PHE A 163 4.64 -11.02 11.11
CA PHE A 163 3.86 -11.65 10.06
C PHE A 163 2.56 -12.22 10.65
N LYS A 164 1.43 -11.93 10.03
CA LYS A 164 0.11 -12.45 10.42
C LYS A 164 -0.56 -13.08 9.21
N LYS A 165 -0.98 -14.34 9.33
CA LYS A 165 -1.84 -14.97 8.32
C LYS A 165 -3.21 -14.28 8.32
N HIS A 166 -3.84 -14.24 7.16
CA HIS A 166 -5.25 -13.89 7.08
C HIS A 166 -6.07 -15.13 7.44
N GLU A 167 -7.07 -14.95 8.30
CA GLU A 167 -7.97 -16.02 8.74
C GLU A 167 -9.40 -15.46 8.73
N PRO A 168 -9.98 -15.18 7.53
CA PRO A 168 -11.31 -14.55 7.33
C PRO A 168 -12.48 -15.22 8.03
N GLU A 169 -12.31 -16.48 8.41
CA GLU A 169 -13.34 -17.31 9.00
C GLU A 169 -12.97 -17.59 10.46
N PHE A 170 -13.39 -16.67 11.34
CA PHE A 170 -13.51 -16.88 12.78
C PHE A 170 -14.95 -16.64 13.23
#